data_AF-A0A1Y0VLW7-F1
#
_entry.id   AF-A0A1Y0VLW7-F1
#
_cell.length_a   1.000
_cell.length_b   1.000
_cell.length_c   1.000
_cell.angle_alpha   90.00
_cell.angle_beta   90.00
_cell.angle_gamma   90.00
#
_symmetry.space_group_name_H-M   'P 1'
#
loop_
_entity.id
_entity.type
_entity.pdbx_description
1 polymer ?
#
loop_
_entity_poly.entity_id
_entity_poly.type
_entity_poly.pdbx_seq_one_letter_code
_entity_poly.pdbx_strand_id
1 'polypeptide(L)'
;MGIRVSEESMLKQLKIANAEDRIHLPYHQMLLNHQLPYTIGGGIGQSRLCMLLLGKAHVGEVQASVWPQSMIDQCEENQIHIL
;
A
#
# COMPACT_ATOMS: atom_id res chain seq x y z
N MET A 1 4.17 1.46 9.26
CA MET A 1 5.54 0.88 9.17
C MET A 1 5.59 -0.40 9.99
N GLY A 2 6.52 -1.32 9.74
CA GLY A 2 6.64 -2.56 10.51
C GLY A 2 7.90 -3.37 10.19
N ILE A 3 8.28 -4.22 11.14
CA ILE A 3 9.37 -5.20 11.00
C ILE A 3 9.02 -6.17 9.86
N ARG A 4 9.99 -6.51 9.02
CA ARG A 4 9.78 -7.41 7.88
C ARG A 4 9.81 -8.86 8.33
N VAL A 5 9.14 -9.70 7.55
CA VAL A 5 9.07 -11.15 7.80
C VAL A 5 10.48 -11.74 7.85
N SER A 6 10.70 -12.61 8.84
CA SER A 6 11.75 -13.62 8.84
C SER A 6 11.36 -14.81 7.98
N GLU A 7 12.30 -15.75 7.79
CA GLU A 7 12.13 -17.03 7.13
C GLU A 7 10.96 -17.82 7.74
N GLU A 8 10.96 -17.98 9.07
CA GLU A 8 9.92 -18.71 9.81
C GLU A 8 8.53 -18.07 9.62
N SER A 9 8.46 -16.75 9.83
CA SER A 9 7.19 -16.03 9.70
C SER A 9 6.69 -15.98 8.26
N MET A 10 7.58 -15.90 7.26
CA MET A 10 7.24 -16.00 5.85
C MET A 10 6.62 -17.36 5.53
N LEU A 11 7.26 -18.47 5.91
CA LEU A 11 6.73 -19.82 5.68
C LEU A 11 5.35 -20.01 6.32
N LYS A 12 5.18 -19.58 7.57
CA LYS A 12 3.89 -19.61 8.27
C LYS A 12 2.81 -18.82 7.53
N GLN A 13 3.14 -17.61 7.06
CA GLN A 13 2.18 -16.74 6.37
C GLN A 13 1.84 -17.26 4.97
N LEU A 14 2.79 -17.86 4.25
CA LEU A 14 2.52 -18.50 2.96
C LEU A 14 1.51 -19.65 3.10
N LYS A 15 1.66 -20.48 4.14
CA LYS A 15 0.70 -21.54 4.44
C LYS A 15 -0.69 -21.00 4.75
N ILE A 16 -0.78 -19.97 5.60
CA ILE A 16 -2.07 -19.32 5.93
C ILE A 16 -2.73 -18.74 4.67
N ALA A 17 -1.94 -18.20 3.75
CA ALA A 17 -2.42 -17.62 2.50
C ALA A 17 -2.64 -18.65 1.37
N ASN A 18 -2.41 -19.95 1.60
CA ASN A 18 -2.39 -21.00 0.58
C ASN A 18 -1.53 -20.63 -0.65
N ALA A 19 -0.33 -20.10 -0.39
CA ALA A 19 0.58 -19.56 -1.39
C ALA A 19 2.00 -20.16 -1.28
N GLU A 20 2.10 -21.40 -0.81
CA GLU A 20 3.38 -22.10 -0.59
C GLU A 20 4.18 -22.29 -1.89
N ASP A 21 3.53 -22.26 -3.05
CA ASP A 21 4.16 -22.26 -4.38
C ASP A 21 5.19 -21.11 -4.57
N ARG A 22 4.97 -19.97 -3.90
CA ARG A 22 5.84 -18.79 -3.96
C ARG A 22 7.21 -19.02 -3.35
N ILE A 23 7.41 -20.09 -2.58
CA ILE A 23 8.69 -20.43 -1.98
C ILE A 23 9.79 -20.55 -3.04
N HIS A 24 9.44 -20.96 -4.26
CA HIS A 24 10.38 -21.14 -5.37
C HIS A 24 10.78 -19.82 -6.05
N LEU A 25 10.14 -18.69 -5.73
CA LEU A 25 10.46 -17.40 -6.34
C LEU A 25 11.80 -16.85 -5.81
N PRO A 26 12.56 -16.10 -6.64
CA PRO A 26 13.91 -15.65 -6.28
C PRO A 26 14.00 -14.92 -4.94
N TYR A 27 13.07 -13.99 -4.66
CA TYR A 27 13.06 -13.24 -3.41
C TYR A 27 12.89 -14.13 -2.17
N HIS A 28 12.01 -15.13 -2.24
CA HIS A 28 11.74 -16.03 -1.12
C HIS A 28 12.94 -16.94 -0.87
N GLN A 29 13.58 -17.44 -1.93
CA GLN A 29 14.82 -18.20 -1.83
C GLN A 29 15.97 -17.37 -1.23
N MET A 30 16.12 -16.11 -1.63
CA MET A 30 17.13 -15.23 -1.04
C MET A 30 16.90 -15.00 0.46
N LEU A 31 15.64 -14.86 0.89
CA LEU A 31 15.31 -14.74 2.32
C LEU A 31 15.64 -16.05 3.05
N LEU A 32 15.17 -17.20 2.55
CA LEU A 32 15.43 -18.52 3.18
C LEU A 32 16.92 -18.88 3.26
N ASN A 33 17.72 -18.41 2.31
CA ASN A 33 19.16 -18.62 2.27
C ASN A 33 19.94 -17.53 3.02
N HIS A 34 19.28 -16.69 3.83
CA HIS A 34 19.87 -15.63 4.64
C HIS A 34 20.72 -14.62 3.83
N GLN A 35 20.36 -14.39 2.56
CA GLN A 35 21.05 -13.45 1.67
C GLN A 35 20.52 -12.01 1.80
N LEU A 36 19.40 -11.83 2.50
CA LEU A 36 18.79 -10.53 2.75
C LEU A 36 18.92 -10.16 4.24
N PRO A 37 19.20 -8.89 4.57
CA PRO A 37 19.25 -8.45 5.97
C PRO A 37 17.85 -8.36 6.58
N TYR A 38 17.77 -8.46 7.90
CA TYR A 38 16.56 -8.08 8.63
C TYR A 38 16.34 -6.57 8.54
N THR A 39 15.10 -6.18 8.28
CA THR A 39 14.74 -4.78 8.06
C THR A 39 13.45 -4.40 8.75
N ILE A 40 13.29 -3.10 8.97
CA ILE A 40 12.03 -2.44 9.30
C ILE A 40 11.77 -1.40 8.20
N GLY A 41 10.51 -1.28 7.76
CA GLY A 41 10.19 -0.27 6.77
C GLY A 41 8.69 0.04 6.67
N GLY A 42 8.33 0.87 5.71
CA GLY A 42 6.94 1.13 5.35
C GLY A 42 6.82 2.19 4.26
N GLY A 43 5.58 2.54 3.96
CA GLY A 43 5.26 3.68 3.09
C GLY A 43 4.46 4.72 3.86
N ILE A 44 4.60 5.98 3.44
CA ILE A 44 3.77 7.10 3.88
C ILE A 44 2.96 7.53 2.67
N GLY A 45 1.63 7.54 2.77
CA GLY A 45 0.76 7.90 1.67
C GLY A 45 0.82 9.40 1.40
N GLN A 46 1.54 9.81 0.35
CA GLN A 46 1.77 11.21 0.01
C GLN A 46 0.46 12.01 -0.10
N SER A 47 -0.46 11.60 -0.98
CA SER A 47 -1.72 12.31 -1.19
C SER A 47 -2.62 12.30 0.04
N ARG A 48 -2.60 11.21 0.84
CA ARG A 48 -3.35 11.17 2.11
C ARG A 48 -2.78 12.15 3.13
N LEU A 49 -1.46 12.28 3.19
CA LEU A 49 -0.79 13.26 4.03
C LEU A 49 -1.11 14.69 3.56
N CYS A 50 -1.03 14.96 2.25
CA CYS A 50 -1.41 16.26 1.68
C CYS A 50 -2.87 16.61 1.96
N MET A 51 -3.79 15.66 1.76
CA MET A 51 -5.22 15.84 2.03
C MET A 51 -5.46 16.21 3.50
N LEU A 52 -4.83 15.49 4.44
CA LEU A 52 -4.90 15.78 5.87
C LEU A 52 -4.34 17.16 6.22
N LEU A 53 -3.12 17.47 5.77
CA LEU A 53 -2.43 18.71 6.12
C LEU A 53 -3.07 19.95 5.51
N LEU A 54 -3.68 19.82 4.33
CA LEU A 54 -4.36 20.91 3.63
C LEU A 54 -5.86 20.97 3.93
N GLY A 55 -6.38 20.10 4.82
CA GLY A 55 -7.78 20.07 5.21
C GLY A 55 -8.74 19.80 4.04
N LYS A 56 -8.33 18.95 3.10
CA LYS A 56 -9.10 18.60 1.90
C LYS A 56 -10.12 17.52 2.23
N ALA A 57 -11.32 17.64 1.67
CA ALA A 57 -12.43 16.72 1.87
C ALA A 57 -12.29 15.43 1.04
N HIS A 58 -11.62 15.51 -0.12
CA HIS A 58 -11.40 14.37 -1.00
C HIS A 58 -9.96 14.28 -1.49
N VAL A 59 -9.43 13.06 -1.64
CA VAL A 59 -8.02 12.85 -2.07
C VAL A 59 -7.77 13.35 -3.50
N GLY A 60 -8.82 13.39 -4.32
CA GLY A 60 -8.78 13.94 -5.67
C GLY A 60 -8.41 15.43 -5.70
N GLU A 61 -8.60 16.20 -4.63
CA GLU A 61 -8.22 17.62 -4.57
C GLU A 61 -6.68 17.82 -4.56
N VAL A 62 -5.92 16.76 -4.29
CA VAL A 62 -4.45 16.79 -4.20
C VAL A 62 -3.78 15.75 -5.10
N GLN A 63 -4.55 14.96 -5.84
CA GLN A 63 -4.05 13.90 -6.72
C GLN A 63 -4.92 13.79 -7.96
N ALA A 64 -4.33 14.06 -9.13
CA ALA A 64 -4.97 13.82 -10.43
C ALA A 64 -5.20 12.31 -10.62
N SER A 65 -6.46 11.91 -10.82
CA SER A 65 -6.84 10.52 -10.97
C SER A 65 -8.15 10.39 -11.75
N VAL A 66 -8.52 9.16 -12.10
CA VAL A 66 -9.85 8.87 -12.63
C VAL A 66 -10.83 8.61 -11.50
N TRP A 67 -12.05 9.13 -11.67
CA TRP A 67 -13.16 8.95 -10.74
C TRP A 67 -14.44 8.58 -11.51
N PRO A 68 -15.32 7.73 -10.97
CA PRO A 68 -16.63 7.50 -11.56
C PRO A 68 -17.41 8.81 -11.66
N GLN A 69 -18.24 8.97 -12.69
CA GLN A 69 -19.02 10.20 -12.91
C GLN A 69 -19.84 10.58 -11.68
N SER A 70 -20.46 9.61 -11.01
CA SER A 70 -21.23 9.84 -9.78
C SER A 70 -20.41 10.48 -8.65
N MET A 71 -19.10 10.22 -8.59
CA MET A 71 -18.22 10.83 -7.60
C MET A 71 -17.85 12.26 -7.99
N ILE A 72 -17.63 12.51 -9.28
CA ILE A 72 -17.38 13.86 -9.81
C ILE A 72 -18.60 14.74 -9.50
N ASP A 73 -19.81 14.27 -9.86
CA ASP A 73 -21.07 14.99 -9.63
C ASP A 73 -21.27 15.30 -8.14
N GLN A 74 -21.07 14.31 -7.26
CA GLN A 74 -21.19 14.51 -5.81
C GLN A 74 -20.16 15.51 -5.27
N CYS A 75 -18.92 15.47 -5.76
CA CYS A 75 -17.89 16.44 -5.36
C CYS A 75 -18.26 17.86 -5.82
N GLU A 76 -18.72 18.02 -7.05
CA GLU A 76 -19.18 19.31 -7.60
C GLU A 76 -20.37 19.88 -6.81
N GLU A 77 -21.37 19.05 -6.49
CA GLU A 77 -22.53 19.44 -5.64
C GLU A 77 -22.10 19.97 -4.26
N ASN A 78 -20.99 19.46 -3.73
CA ASN A 78 -20.44 19.85 -2.42
C ASN A 78 -19.31 20.90 -2.54
N GLN A 79 -19.11 21.50 -3.72
CA GLN A 79 -18.06 22.50 -4.00
C GLN A 79 -16.63 21.98 -3.74
N ILE A 80 -16.42 20.67 -3.91
CA ILE A 80 -15.13 20.00 -3.78
C ILE A 80 -14.50 19.87 -5.17
N HIS A 81 -13.42 20.60 -5.43
CA HIS A 81 -12.73 20.56 -6.72
C HIS A 81 -11.64 19.48 -6.75
N ILE A 82 -11.88 18.40 -7.50
CA ILE A 82 -10.92 17.32 -7.72
C ILE A 82 -10.16 17.48 -9.05
N LEU A 83 -8.90 17.01 -9.09
CA LEU A 83 -7.96 17.11 -10.21
C LEU A 83 -8.03 15.90 -11.17
#